data_AF-A0A2P6MC50-F1
#
_entry.id   AF-A0A2P6MC50-F1
#
_cell.length_a   1.000
_cell.length_b   1.000
_cell.length_c   1.000
_cell.angle_alpha   90.00
_cell.angle_beta   90.00
_cell.angle_gamma   90.00
#
_symmetry.space_group_name_H-M   'P 1'
#
loop_
_entity.id
_entity.type
_entity.pdbx_description
1 polymer ?
#
loop_
_entity_poly.entity_id
_entity_poly.type
_entity_poly.pdbx_seq_one_letter_code
_entity_poly.pdbx_strand_id
1 'polypeptide(L)'
;MRLLPVLLLCLLSFGASASAGVPLPEAGVVWDERDPSAFALHPGPGDNARFRRGLNAAIRKDPNNSVALLHRAYLLHASGDIEEGDRDFQRVLALTGADPVNQRRALWSLGWSAYNRGLAADAVGYWRQAAEAHGGRPSWYPYTLAVGLWAQGERGAALAWYDAAARSQADWTSSEGVASRTRHWREPERQAIGALFEAWSKAAVAPAG
;
A
#
# COMPACT_ATOMS: atom_id res chain seq x y z
N MET A 1 67.17 -12.14 -14.92
CA MET A 1 66.14 -11.07 -14.92
C MET A 1 64.83 -11.66 -15.40
N ARG A 2 63.88 -11.92 -14.48
CA ARG A 2 62.46 -12.19 -14.80
C ARG A 2 61.63 -11.46 -13.76
N LEU A 3 60.93 -10.42 -14.18
CA LEU A 3 60.05 -9.59 -13.37
C LEU A 3 58.73 -10.35 -13.17
N LEU A 4 58.30 -10.59 -11.93
CA LEU A 4 56.92 -10.99 -11.63
C LEU A 4 56.02 -9.74 -11.65
N PRO A 5 54.82 -9.79 -12.25
CA PRO A 5 53.88 -8.68 -12.22
C PRO A 5 53.15 -8.67 -10.87
N VAL A 6 53.17 -7.52 -10.19
CA VAL A 6 52.34 -7.23 -9.02
C VAL A 6 50.91 -7.04 -9.51
N LEU A 7 50.02 -7.97 -9.20
CA LEU A 7 48.58 -7.84 -9.43
C LEU A 7 48.00 -6.97 -8.31
N LEU A 8 47.69 -5.70 -8.63
CA LEU A 8 46.95 -4.80 -7.76
C LEU A 8 45.47 -5.21 -7.78
N LEU A 9 44.99 -5.84 -6.70
CA LEU A 9 43.55 -6.07 -6.51
C LEU A 9 42.89 -4.73 -6.11
N CYS A 10 42.23 -4.08 -7.06
CA CYS A 10 41.29 -3.00 -6.76
C CYS A 10 40.04 -3.60 -6.12
N LEU A 11 39.97 -3.57 -4.79
CA LEU A 11 38.73 -3.83 -4.04
C LEU A 11 37.78 -2.65 -4.27
N LEU A 12 36.83 -2.81 -5.19
CA LEU A 12 35.67 -1.92 -5.30
C LEU A 12 34.75 -2.22 -4.12
N SER A 13 34.87 -1.42 -3.06
CA SER A 13 33.91 -1.38 -1.96
C SER A 13 32.57 -0.89 -2.51
N PHE A 14 31.65 -1.81 -2.78
CA PHE A 14 30.25 -1.47 -2.99
C PHE A 14 29.70 -0.99 -1.64
N GLY A 15 29.56 0.33 -1.48
CA GLY A 15 28.87 0.90 -0.33
C GLY A 15 27.43 0.40 -0.33
N ALA A 16 27.06 -0.38 0.68
CA ALA A 16 25.66 -0.66 0.96
C ALA A 16 24.99 0.70 1.29
N SER A 17 24.23 1.24 0.35
CA SER A 17 23.30 2.33 0.67
C SER A 17 22.33 1.78 1.70
N ALA A 18 22.46 2.19 2.96
CA ALA A 18 21.40 2.00 3.94
C ALA A 18 20.13 2.58 3.33
N SER A 19 19.10 1.76 3.10
CA SER A 19 17.81 2.29 2.66
C SER A 19 17.33 3.24 3.76
N ALA A 20 17.30 4.54 3.48
CA ALA A 20 16.70 5.48 4.42
C ALA A 20 15.26 5.01 4.70
N GLY A 21 14.94 4.83 5.98
CA GLY A 21 13.60 4.43 6.42
C GLY A 21 12.53 5.40 5.92
N VAL A 22 11.25 5.02 6.05
CA VAL A 22 10.15 5.93 5.70
C VAL A 22 10.25 7.19 6.57
N PRO A 23 10.29 8.41 5.98
CA PRO A 23 10.33 9.63 6.78
C PRO A 23 9.07 9.74 7.65
N LEU A 24 9.23 10.36 8.82
CA LEU A 24 8.08 10.69 9.67
C LEU A 24 7.18 11.72 9.00
N PRO A 25 5.87 11.76 9.32
CA PRO A 25 4.97 12.75 8.75
C PRO A 25 5.37 14.16 9.16
N GLU A 26 5.29 15.10 8.22
CA GLU A 26 5.53 16.51 8.49
C GLU A 26 4.52 17.08 9.49
N ALA A 27 5.01 17.87 10.45
CA ALA A 27 4.17 18.51 11.46
C ALA A 27 3.24 19.55 10.82
N GLY A 28 1.98 19.61 11.28
CA GLY A 28 0.99 20.55 10.77
C GLY A 28 0.44 20.27 9.37
N VAL A 29 0.92 19.23 8.69
CA VAL A 29 0.38 18.80 7.39
C VAL A 29 -0.93 18.03 7.56
N VAL A 30 -1.94 18.43 6.77
CA VAL A 30 -3.24 17.77 6.64
C VAL A 30 -3.29 16.97 5.34
N TRP A 31 -3.80 15.74 5.43
CA TRP A 31 -3.95 14.79 4.32
C TRP A 31 -5.44 14.50 4.10
N ASP A 32 -6.10 15.33 3.32
CA ASP A 32 -7.55 15.31 3.08
C ASP A 32 -7.93 15.23 1.59
N GLU A 33 -6.95 15.25 0.68
CA GLU A 33 -7.22 15.24 -0.75
C GLU A 33 -7.83 13.89 -1.18
N ARG A 34 -8.93 13.96 -1.92
CA ARG A 34 -9.60 12.79 -2.46
C ARG A 34 -8.88 12.31 -3.71
N ASP A 35 -8.49 11.04 -3.71
CA ASP A 35 -7.89 10.39 -4.88
C ASP A 35 -8.86 9.35 -5.48
N PRO A 36 -9.48 9.60 -6.65
CA PRO A 36 -10.35 8.64 -7.31
C PRO A 36 -9.59 7.42 -7.87
N SER A 37 -8.27 7.45 -7.87
CA SER A 37 -7.41 6.33 -8.25
C SER A 37 -7.35 5.27 -7.14
N ALA A 38 -7.47 5.69 -5.87
CA ALA A 38 -7.47 4.82 -4.69
C ALA A 38 -8.84 4.22 -4.41
N PHE A 39 -9.29 3.35 -5.32
CA PHE A 39 -10.59 2.70 -5.25
C PHE A 39 -10.48 1.20 -5.52
N ALA A 40 -11.18 0.41 -4.72
CA ALA A 40 -11.32 -1.03 -4.92
C ALA A 40 -12.79 -1.39 -5.14
N LEU A 41 -13.07 -2.19 -6.19
CA LEU A 41 -14.33 -2.90 -6.31
C LEU A 41 -14.27 -4.09 -5.36
N HIS A 42 -15.08 -4.06 -4.31
CA HIS A 42 -15.23 -5.18 -3.41
C HIS A 42 -16.37 -6.08 -3.87
N PRO A 43 -16.16 -7.40 -4.02
CA PRO A 43 -17.27 -8.33 -4.15
C PRO A 43 -18.12 -8.28 -2.87
N GLY A 44 -19.44 -8.40 -3.02
CA GLY A 44 -20.31 -8.62 -1.87
C GLY A 44 -19.93 -9.90 -1.12
N PRO A 45 -20.30 -10.04 0.17
CA PRO A 45 -20.05 -11.27 0.93
C PRO A 45 -20.53 -12.52 0.16
N GLY A 46 -19.64 -13.50 -0.01
CA GLY A 46 -19.93 -14.74 -0.74
C GLY A 46 -19.95 -14.63 -2.27
N ASP A 47 -19.75 -13.44 -2.86
CA ASP A 47 -19.96 -13.20 -4.30
C ASP A 47 -18.67 -13.23 -5.15
N ASN A 48 -17.54 -13.67 -4.56
CA ASN A 48 -16.23 -13.71 -5.23
C ASN A 48 -16.27 -14.44 -6.58
N ALA A 49 -16.98 -15.57 -6.66
CA ALA A 49 -17.06 -16.36 -7.88
C ALA A 49 -17.84 -15.65 -9.00
N ARG A 50 -18.97 -15.00 -8.67
CA ARG A 50 -19.74 -14.21 -9.65
C ARG A 50 -18.94 -12.99 -10.09
N PHE A 51 -18.28 -12.31 -9.15
CA PHE A 51 -17.46 -11.15 -9.45
C PHE A 51 -16.30 -11.52 -10.38
N ARG A 52 -15.56 -12.62 -10.11
CA ARG A 52 -14.52 -13.16 -11.01
C ARG A 52 -15.06 -13.50 -12.40
N ARG A 53 -16.26 -14.09 -12.50
CA ARG A 53 -16.91 -14.35 -13.82
C ARG A 53 -17.19 -13.06 -14.59
N GLY A 54 -17.66 -12.01 -13.90
CA GLY A 54 -17.91 -10.71 -14.50
C GLY A 54 -16.64 -10.06 -15.05
N LEU A 55 -15.55 -10.08 -14.25
CA LEU A 55 -14.24 -9.58 -14.68
C LEU A 55 -13.71 -10.36 -15.89
N ASN A 56 -13.80 -11.69 -15.87
CA ASN A 56 -13.40 -12.52 -17.01
C ASN A 56 -14.22 -12.22 -18.28
N ALA A 57 -15.52 -11.94 -18.15
CA ALA A 57 -16.34 -11.55 -19.29
C ALA A 57 -15.92 -10.18 -19.85
N ALA A 58 -15.62 -9.21 -18.99
CA ALA A 58 -15.12 -7.90 -19.40
C ALA A 58 -13.77 -8.02 -20.14
N ILE A 59 -12.85 -8.84 -19.63
CA ILE A 59 -11.53 -9.09 -20.25
C ILE A 59 -11.68 -9.83 -21.59
N ARG A 60 -12.62 -10.76 -21.72
CA ARG A 60 -12.89 -11.40 -23.03
C ARG A 60 -13.40 -10.41 -24.07
N LYS A 61 -14.20 -9.42 -23.64
CA LYS A 61 -14.73 -8.37 -24.53
C LYS A 61 -13.65 -7.35 -24.89
N ASP A 62 -12.80 -7.00 -23.93
CA ASP A 62 -11.66 -6.10 -24.09
C ASP A 62 -10.46 -6.63 -23.30
N PRO A 63 -9.49 -7.31 -23.96
CA PRO A 63 -8.30 -7.86 -23.31
C PRO A 63 -7.41 -6.82 -22.63
N ASN A 64 -7.59 -5.53 -22.93
CA ASN A 64 -6.82 -4.43 -22.36
C ASN A 64 -7.64 -3.62 -21.34
N ASN A 65 -8.78 -4.15 -20.88
CA ASN A 65 -9.57 -3.50 -19.83
C ASN A 65 -8.78 -3.48 -18.51
N SER A 66 -8.02 -2.40 -18.29
CA SER A 66 -7.11 -2.25 -17.16
C SER A 66 -7.82 -2.34 -15.82
N VAL A 67 -9.04 -1.82 -15.72
CA VAL A 67 -9.86 -1.91 -14.51
C VAL A 67 -10.23 -3.37 -14.21
N ALA A 68 -10.68 -4.12 -15.22
CA ALA A 68 -11.05 -5.53 -15.03
C ALA A 68 -9.84 -6.41 -14.70
N LEU A 69 -8.70 -6.19 -15.38
CA LEU A 69 -7.44 -6.86 -15.08
C LEU A 69 -6.97 -6.57 -13.66
N LEU A 70 -7.00 -5.30 -13.23
CA LEU A 70 -6.59 -4.89 -11.89
C LEU A 70 -7.41 -5.58 -10.79
N HIS A 71 -8.74 -5.55 -10.92
CA HIS A 71 -9.60 -6.19 -9.91
C HIS A 71 -9.47 -7.70 -9.94
N ARG A 72 -9.23 -8.31 -11.11
CA ARG A 72 -8.98 -9.74 -11.19
C ARG A 72 -7.65 -10.09 -10.51
N ALA A 73 -6.61 -9.31 -10.76
CA ALA A 73 -5.31 -9.47 -10.11
C ALA A 73 -5.41 -9.47 -8.58
N TYR A 74 -6.13 -8.48 -8.04
CA TYR A 74 -6.36 -8.39 -6.60
C TYR A 74 -7.10 -9.63 -6.05
N LEU A 75 -8.15 -10.11 -6.73
CA LEU A 75 -8.87 -11.31 -6.32
C LEU A 75 -8.00 -12.57 -6.39
N LEU A 76 -7.22 -12.71 -7.46
CA LEU A 76 -6.30 -13.83 -7.67
C LEU A 76 -5.28 -13.88 -6.53
N HIS A 77 -4.68 -12.75 -6.18
CA HIS A 77 -3.78 -12.67 -5.02
C HIS A 77 -4.49 -13.02 -3.72
N ALA A 78 -5.73 -12.55 -3.52
CA ALA A 78 -6.52 -12.86 -2.34
C ALA A 78 -6.94 -14.34 -2.25
N SER A 79 -7.01 -15.07 -3.38
CA SER A 79 -7.31 -16.51 -3.43
C SER A 79 -6.06 -17.40 -3.51
N GLY A 80 -4.86 -16.81 -3.54
CA GLY A 80 -3.59 -17.55 -3.64
C GLY A 80 -3.12 -17.87 -5.06
N ASP A 81 -3.85 -17.43 -6.09
CA ASP A 81 -3.47 -17.56 -7.51
C ASP A 81 -2.41 -16.50 -7.88
N ILE A 82 -1.27 -16.49 -7.19
CA ILE A 82 -0.29 -15.40 -7.21
C ILE A 82 0.26 -15.12 -8.61
N GLU A 83 0.71 -16.14 -9.33
CA GLU A 83 1.35 -15.97 -10.65
C GLU A 83 0.40 -15.36 -11.68
N GLU A 84 -0.87 -15.76 -11.67
CA GLU A 84 -1.87 -15.21 -12.59
C GLU A 84 -2.18 -13.75 -12.23
N GLY A 85 -2.27 -13.43 -10.92
CA GLY A 85 -2.47 -12.06 -10.48
C GLY A 85 -1.29 -11.15 -10.80
N ASP A 86 -0.05 -11.63 -10.63
CA ASP A 86 1.15 -10.86 -10.98
C ASP A 86 1.18 -10.58 -12.49
N ARG A 87 0.79 -11.53 -13.34
CA ARG A 87 0.63 -11.31 -14.80
C ARG A 87 -0.39 -10.21 -15.11
N ASP A 88 -1.54 -10.21 -14.43
CA ASP A 88 -2.56 -9.18 -14.63
C ASP A 88 -2.07 -7.80 -14.16
N PHE A 89 -1.42 -7.71 -13.01
CA PHE A 89 -0.85 -6.44 -12.52
C PHE A 89 0.23 -5.91 -13.46
N GLN A 90 1.15 -6.77 -13.91
CA GLN A 90 2.16 -6.41 -14.92
C GLN A 90 1.51 -5.91 -16.20
N ARG A 91 0.43 -6.57 -16.65
CA ARG A 91 -0.32 -6.11 -17.83
C ARG A 91 -0.95 -4.75 -17.60
N VAL A 92 -1.55 -4.51 -16.42
CA VAL A 92 -2.09 -3.19 -16.06
C VAL A 92 -0.99 -2.13 -16.14
N LEU A 93 0.14 -2.33 -15.45
CA LEU A 93 1.27 -1.39 -15.45
C LEU A 93 1.83 -1.13 -16.85
N ALA A 94 1.86 -2.14 -17.72
CA ALA A 94 2.27 -1.96 -19.12
C ALA A 94 1.24 -1.15 -19.93
N LEU A 95 -0.05 -1.30 -19.64
CA LEU A 95 -1.13 -0.58 -20.30
C LEU A 95 -1.29 0.86 -19.80
N THR A 96 -0.91 1.15 -18.56
CA THR A 96 -1.04 2.50 -18.01
C THR A 96 -0.15 3.50 -18.75
N GLY A 97 0.99 3.07 -19.31
CA GLY A 97 1.88 3.95 -20.06
C GLY A 97 2.23 5.20 -19.26
N ALA A 98 2.01 6.38 -19.84
CA ALA A 98 2.17 7.68 -19.18
C ALA A 98 0.89 8.21 -18.49
N ASP A 99 -0.19 7.44 -18.39
CA ASP A 99 -1.42 7.83 -17.67
C ASP A 99 -1.21 7.73 -16.15
N PRO A 100 -1.04 8.87 -15.46
CA PRO A 100 -0.70 8.86 -14.05
C PRO A 100 -1.86 8.35 -13.19
N VAL A 101 -3.12 8.47 -13.64
CA VAL A 101 -4.29 8.04 -12.86
C VAL A 101 -4.33 6.52 -12.78
N ASN A 102 -4.20 5.85 -13.92
CA ASN A 102 -4.23 4.40 -13.96
C ASN A 102 -2.98 3.81 -13.28
N GLN A 103 -1.82 4.44 -13.43
CA GLN A 103 -0.59 4.01 -12.75
C GLN A 103 -0.75 4.10 -11.23
N ARG A 104 -1.25 5.22 -10.70
CA ARG A 104 -1.54 5.38 -9.26
C ARG A 104 -2.50 4.33 -8.75
N ARG A 105 -3.58 4.07 -9.50
CA ARG A 105 -4.57 3.06 -9.15
C ARG A 105 -3.93 1.67 -9.04
N ALA A 106 -3.09 1.30 -10.01
CA ALA A 106 -2.38 0.03 -10.01
C ALA A 106 -1.44 -0.11 -8.80
N LEU A 107 -0.62 0.92 -8.55
CA LEU A 107 0.30 0.96 -7.41
C LEU A 107 -0.44 0.90 -6.07
N TRP A 108 -1.52 1.67 -5.91
CA TRP A 108 -2.32 1.64 -4.69
C TRP A 108 -2.93 0.25 -4.42
N SER A 109 -3.46 -0.42 -5.45
CA SER A 109 -3.97 -1.79 -5.33
C SER A 109 -2.89 -2.83 -5.09
N LEU A 110 -1.71 -2.68 -5.71
CA LEU A 110 -0.53 -3.52 -5.44
C LEU A 110 -0.11 -3.40 -3.97
N GLY A 111 -0.14 -2.20 -3.40
CA GLY A 111 0.16 -1.98 -1.99
C GLY A 111 -0.74 -2.81 -1.06
N TRP A 112 -2.06 -2.76 -1.27
CA TRP A 112 -3.00 -3.59 -0.51
C TRP A 112 -2.82 -5.08 -0.76
N SER A 113 -2.51 -5.46 -1.99
CA SER A 113 -2.30 -6.87 -2.34
C SER A 113 -1.05 -7.44 -1.67
N ALA A 114 0.05 -6.69 -1.70
CA ALA A 114 1.31 -7.02 -1.01
C ALA A 114 1.10 -7.10 0.50
N TYR A 115 0.39 -6.12 1.09
CA TYR A 115 0.08 -6.10 2.51
C TYR A 115 -0.67 -7.37 2.95
N ASN A 116 -1.71 -7.76 2.21
CA ASN A 116 -2.51 -8.96 2.50
C ASN A 116 -1.71 -10.27 2.35
N ARG A 117 -0.60 -10.24 1.61
CA ARG A 117 0.33 -11.37 1.44
C ARG A 117 1.46 -11.36 2.48
N GLY A 118 1.45 -10.43 3.43
CA GLY A 118 2.50 -10.27 4.45
C GLY A 118 3.76 -9.56 3.93
N LEU A 119 3.74 -9.00 2.72
CA LEU A 119 4.86 -8.28 2.10
C LEU A 119 4.79 -6.80 2.47
N ALA A 120 4.97 -6.50 3.76
CA ALA A 120 4.72 -5.17 4.30
C ALA A 120 5.69 -4.09 3.77
N ALA A 121 6.94 -4.45 3.48
CA ALA A 121 7.93 -3.53 2.89
C ALA A 121 7.52 -3.12 1.47
N ASP A 122 7.14 -4.10 0.65
CA ASP A 122 6.66 -3.88 -0.72
C ASP A 122 5.38 -3.03 -0.72
N ALA A 123 4.46 -3.32 0.21
CA ALA A 123 3.22 -2.55 0.36
C ALA A 123 3.49 -1.06 0.56
N VAL A 124 4.38 -0.73 1.51
CA VAL A 124 4.83 0.64 1.76
C VAL A 124 5.50 1.25 0.52
N GLY A 125 6.34 0.48 -0.18
CA GLY A 125 6.99 0.92 -1.42
C GLY A 125 5.98 1.31 -2.50
N TYR A 126 4.94 0.50 -2.72
CA TYR A 126 3.91 0.78 -3.71
C TYR A 126 3.03 1.98 -3.33
N TRP A 127 2.63 2.09 -2.07
CA TRP A 127 1.85 3.25 -1.60
C TRP A 127 2.62 4.55 -1.67
N ARG A 128 3.94 4.54 -1.40
CA ARG A 128 4.80 5.70 -1.59
C ARG A 128 4.87 6.14 -3.05
N GLN A 129 5.08 5.20 -3.98
CA GLN A 129 5.07 5.51 -5.41
C GLN A 129 3.71 6.04 -5.88
N ALA A 130 2.60 5.50 -5.36
CA ALA A 130 1.26 5.99 -5.68
C ALA A 130 1.03 7.43 -5.17
N ALA A 131 1.52 7.76 -3.97
CA ALA A 131 1.41 9.11 -3.41
C ALA A 131 2.33 10.11 -4.12
N GLU A 132 3.53 9.69 -4.51
CA GLU A 132 4.45 10.50 -5.31
C GLU A 132 3.83 10.84 -6.68
N ALA A 133 3.26 9.84 -7.36
CA ALA A 133 2.54 10.05 -8.62
C ALA A 133 1.23 10.87 -8.45
N HIS A 134 0.74 11.05 -7.22
CA HIS A 134 -0.39 11.94 -6.92
C HIS A 134 0.07 13.40 -6.87
N GLY A 135 1.29 13.65 -6.37
CA GLY A 135 1.90 14.98 -6.27
C GLY A 135 1.27 15.90 -5.20
N GLY A 136 0.26 15.41 -4.49
CA GLY A 136 -0.46 16.12 -3.44
C GLY A 136 -0.48 15.37 -2.11
N ARG A 137 -1.55 15.54 -1.34
CA ARG A 137 -1.70 15.00 0.02
C ARG A 137 -2.89 14.04 0.11
N PRO A 138 -2.81 12.88 -0.56
CA PRO A 138 -3.95 11.98 -0.64
C PRO A 138 -4.33 11.46 0.75
N SER A 139 -5.61 11.56 1.07
CA SER A 139 -6.19 11.18 2.38
C SER A 139 -5.99 9.73 2.77
N TRP A 140 -5.60 8.88 1.82
CA TRP A 140 -5.29 7.48 2.06
C TRP A 140 -3.87 7.21 2.55
N TYR A 141 -2.94 8.11 2.31
CA TYR A 141 -1.52 7.83 2.51
C TYR A 141 -1.11 7.66 3.98
N PRO A 142 -1.57 8.50 4.93
CA PRO A 142 -1.16 8.32 6.32
C PRO A 142 -1.58 6.98 6.93
N TYR A 143 -2.83 6.57 6.71
CA TYR A 143 -3.31 5.31 7.31
C TYR A 143 -2.73 4.08 6.61
N THR A 144 -2.42 4.12 5.30
CA THR A 144 -1.76 2.98 4.64
C THR A 144 -0.31 2.85 5.10
N LEU A 145 0.41 3.96 5.29
CA LEU A 145 1.74 3.91 5.90
C LEU A 145 1.70 3.42 7.34
N ALA A 146 0.71 3.85 8.13
CA ALA A 146 0.54 3.38 9.50
C ALA A 146 0.41 1.85 9.56
N VAL A 147 -0.49 1.24 8.78
CA VAL A 147 -0.67 -0.23 8.77
C VAL A 147 0.56 -0.95 8.20
N GLY A 148 1.18 -0.42 7.15
CA GLY A 148 2.37 -1.03 6.56
C GLY A 148 3.56 -1.05 7.52
N LEU A 149 3.85 0.09 8.16
CA LEU A 149 4.92 0.22 9.16
C LEU A 149 4.61 -0.61 10.41
N TRP A 150 3.34 -0.70 10.81
CA TRP A 150 2.93 -1.60 11.88
C TRP A 150 3.22 -3.05 11.51
N ALA A 151 2.90 -3.50 10.31
CA ALA A 151 3.23 -4.87 9.89
C ALA A 151 4.75 -5.13 9.82
N GLN A 152 5.57 -4.10 9.61
CA GLN A 152 7.05 -4.20 9.67
C GLN A 152 7.63 -4.20 11.09
N GLY A 153 6.81 -3.91 12.12
CA GLY A 153 7.29 -3.77 13.50
C GLY A 153 7.81 -2.37 13.85
N GLU A 154 7.71 -1.41 12.93
CA GLU A 154 8.13 -0.01 13.09
C GLU A 154 7.10 0.79 13.90
N ARG A 155 6.89 0.39 15.17
CA ARG A 155 5.78 0.86 16.03
C ARG A 155 5.72 2.37 16.16
N GLY A 156 6.86 3.03 16.40
CA GLY A 156 6.92 4.49 16.59
C GLY A 156 6.51 5.25 15.32
N ALA A 157 7.07 4.87 14.17
CA ALA A 157 6.73 5.48 12.89
C ALA A 157 5.26 5.19 12.50
N ALA A 158 4.78 3.98 12.76
CA ALA A 158 3.38 3.62 12.52
C ALA A 158 2.40 4.49 13.32
N LEU A 159 2.68 4.72 14.61
CA LEU A 159 1.86 5.60 15.46
C LEU A 159 1.92 7.06 15.02
N ALA A 160 3.08 7.55 14.58
CA ALA A 160 3.20 8.90 14.03
C ALA A 160 2.36 9.08 12.76
N TRP A 161 2.38 8.11 11.84
CA TRP A 161 1.55 8.13 10.64
C TRP A 161 0.06 7.94 10.92
N TYR A 162 -0.31 7.15 11.93
CA TYR A 162 -1.70 7.07 12.38
C TYR A 162 -2.17 8.42 12.97
N ASP A 163 -1.34 9.07 13.78
CA ASP A 163 -1.63 10.40 14.32
C ASP A 163 -1.85 11.43 13.21
N ALA A 164 -1.03 11.40 12.15
CA ALA A 164 -1.24 12.23 10.97
C ALA A 164 -2.60 11.96 10.28
N ALA A 165 -3.05 10.70 10.24
CA ALA A 165 -4.39 10.36 9.76
C ALA A 165 -5.49 10.96 10.67
N ALA A 166 -5.35 10.77 11.99
CA ALA A 166 -6.27 11.27 13.01
C ALA A 166 -6.40 12.79 13.06
N ARG A 167 -5.30 13.52 12.88
CA ARG A 167 -5.30 14.98 12.76
C ARG A 167 -5.95 15.47 11.46
N SER A 168 -5.93 14.66 10.41
CA SER A 168 -6.45 15.05 9.10
C SER A 168 -7.94 14.74 8.94
N GLN A 169 -8.43 13.65 9.54
CA GLN A 169 -9.80 13.19 9.36
C GLN A 169 -10.37 12.65 10.67
N ALA A 170 -11.51 13.21 11.10
CA ALA A 170 -12.10 12.98 12.42
C ALA A 170 -12.55 11.53 12.65
N ASP A 171 -12.83 10.77 11.59
CA ASP A 171 -13.26 9.38 11.69
C ASP A 171 -12.14 8.43 12.20
N TRP A 172 -10.88 8.83 12.15
CA TRP A 172 -9.77 8.07 12.75
C TRP A 172 -9.59 8.29 14.26
N THR A 173 -10.36 9.20 14.87
CA THR A 173 -10.18 9.59 16.28
C THR A 173 -11.05 8.80 17.27
N SER A 174 -11.97 7.97 16.77
CA SER A 174 -12.88 7.18 17.60
C SER A 174 -13.02 5.75 17.08
N SER A 175 -13.29 4.80 17.98
CA SER A 175 -13.50 3.40 17.61
C SER A 175 -14.67 3.24 16.62
N GLU A 176 -15.75 4.01 16.78
CA GLU A 176 -16.91 3.97 15.89
C GLU A 176 -16.55 4.51 14.49
N GLY A 177 -15.81 5.62 14.42
CA GLY A 177 -15.34 6.17 13.16
C GLY A 177 -14.44 5.20 12.39
N VAL A 178 -13.48 4.56 13.08
CA VAL A 178 -12.58 3.55 12.50
C VAL A 178 -13.39 2.37 11.97
N ALA A 179 -14.33 1.85 12.76
CA ALA A 179 -15.19 0.74 12.34
C ALA A 179 -16.07 1.09 11.13
N SER A 180 -16.70 2.27 11.14
CA SER A 180 -17.55 2.75 10.06
C SER A 180 -16.76 2.92 8.75
N ARG A 181 -15.58 3.54 8.83
CA ARG A 181 -14.72 3.79 7.67
C ARG A 181 -14.20 2.49 7.06
N THR A 182 -13.81 1.53 7.89
CA THR A 182 -13.18 0.27 7.46
C THR A 182 -14.13 -0.90 7.29
N ARG A 183 -15.45 -0.69 7.38
CA ARG A 183 -16.47 -1.76 7.23
C ARG A 183 -16.35 -2.63 5.97
N HIS A 184 -15.78 -2.07 4.90
CA HIS A 184 -15.61 -2.73 3.60
C HIS A 184 -14.23 -3.40 3.44
N TRP A 185 -13.31 -3.16 4.38
CA TRP A 185 -11.98 -3.78 4.39
C TRP A 185 -12.08 -5.25 4.75
N ARG A 186 -11.02 -6.00 4.49
CA ARG A 186 -10.89 -7.40 4.92
C ARG A 186 -10.70 -7.46 6.44
N GLU A 187 -11.05 -8.59 7.02
CA GLU A 187 -10.92 -8.80 8.47
C GLU A 187 -9.49 -8.57 8.99
N PRO A 188 -8.42 -9.10 8.36
CA PRO A 188 -7.05 -8.83 8.82
C PRO A 188 -6.66 -7.34 8.73
N GLU A 189 -7.15 -6.62 7.71
CA GLU A 189 -6.91 -5.18 7.56
C GLU A 189 -7.60 -4.39 8.68
N ARG A 190 -8.85 -4.74 9.01
CA ARG A 190 -9.61 -4.16 10.13
C ARG A 190 -8.95 -4.42 11.48
N GLN A 191 -8.47 -5.64 11.70
CA GLN A 191 -7.76 -5.98 12.94
C GLN A 191 -6.49 -5.16 13.10
N ALA A 192 -5.71 -4.98 12.02
CA ALA A 192 -4.49 -4.20 12.07
C ALA A 192 -4.73 -2.71 12.38
N ILE A 193 -5.69 -2.07 11.69
CA ILE A 193 -6.00 -0.66 11.95
C ILE A 193 -6.68 -0.46 13.31
N GLY A 194 -7.45 -1.44 13.80
CA GLY A 194 -8.01 -1.43 15.15
C GLY A 194 -6.92 -1.50 16.23
N ALA A 195 -5.94 -2.39 16.08
CA ALA A 195 -4.80 -2.48 17.00
C ALA A 195 -3.97 -1.19 17.00
N LEU A 196 -3.80 -0.55 15.84
CA LEU A 196 -3.16 0.75 15.71
C LEU A 196 -3.94 1.85 16.45
N PHE A 197 -5.26 1.92 16.26
CA PHE A 197 -6.12 2.85 16.97
C PHE A 197 -5.98 2.68 18.49
N GLU A 198 -6.09 1.45 19.00
CA GLU A 198 -5.95 1.18 20.44
C GLU A 198 -4.60 1.63 21.00
N ALA A 199 -3.51 1.37 20.27
CA ALA A 199 -2.17 1.76 20.67
C ALA A 199 -2.01 3.29 20.64
N TRP A 200 -2.50 3.96 19.60
CA TRP A 200 -2.50 5.42 19.48
C TRP A 200 -3.33 6.08 20.57
N SER A 201 -4.54 5.59 20.85
CA SER A 201 -5.40 6.16 21.90
C SER A 201 -4.78 6.06 23.29
N LYS A 202 -4.08 4.96 23.61
CA LYS A 202 -3.35 4.82 24.87
C LYS A 202 -2.19 5.83 24.96
N ALA A 203 -1.44 6.01 23.86
CA ALA A 203 -0.33 6.95 23.81
C ALA A 203 -0.79 8.42 23.89
N ALA A 204 -1.94 8.76 23.31
CA ALA A 204 -2.49 10.11 23.32
C ALA A 204 -3.01 10.56 24.70
N VAL A 205 -3.37 9.62 25.58
CA VAL A 205 -3.93 9.89 26.92
C VAL A 205 -2.87 9.86 28.02
N ALA A 206 -1.67 9.33 27.76
CA ALA A 206 -0.59 9.33 28.73
C ALA A 206 -0.16 10.78 29.06
N PRO A 207 -0.09 11.17 30.34
CA PRO A 207 0.40 12.50 30.70
C PRO A 207 1.84 12.65 30.21
N ALA A 208 2.15 13.80 29.59
CA ALA A 208 3.53 14.16 29.30
C ALA A 208 4.27 14.27 30.65
N GLY A 209 5.04 13.23 30.97
CA GLY A 209 5.86 13.17 32.18
C GLY A 209 7.01 14.15 32.14
#